data_AF-A0A0B1SLH2-F1
#
_entry.id   AF-A0A0B1SLH2-F1
#
_cell.length_a   1.000
_cell.length_b   1.000
_cell.length_c   1.000
_cell.angle_alpha   90.00
_cell.angle_beta   90.00
_cell.angle_gamma   90.00
#
_symmetry.space_group_name_H-M   'P 1'
#
loop_
_entity.id
_entity.type
_entity.pdbx_description
1 polymer ?
#
loop_
_entity_poly.entity_id
_entity_poly.type
_entity_poly.pdbx_seq_one_letter_code
_entity_poly.pdbx_strand_id
1 'polypeptide(L)' 'MLSERDAIANITEKVLDEGTVPWGVKVERVEIKDIRLPHQLTRSMAAEAEAVRRARAAVIHAEGEKNASQLVLYSN' A
#
# COMPACT_ATOMS: atom_id res chain seq x y z
N MET A 1 4.17 -1.23 -3.08
CA MET A 1 4.53 -2.26 -4.06
C MET A 1 4.09 -3.67 -3.67
N LEU A 2 4.48 -4.28 -2.53
CA LEU A 2 3.90 -5.57 -2.13
C LEU A 2 2.40 -5.44 -1.81
N SER A 3 2.04 -4.45 -0.98
CA SER A 3 0.64 -4.18 -0.61
C SER A 3 -0.28 -3.81 -1.79
N GLU A 4 0.27 -3.22 -2.86
CA GLU A 4 -0.49 -2.90 -4.08
C GLU A 4 -0.68 -4.15 -4.94
N ARG A 5 0.31 -5.05 -4.99
CA ARG A 5 0.17 -6.34 -5.68
C ARG A 5 -0.90 -7.19 -5.01
N ASP A 6 -0.94 -7.22 -3.68
CA ASP A 6 -1.96 -7.94 -2.92
C ASP A 6 -3.36 -7.35 -3.16
N ALA A 7 -3.46 -6.01 -3.20
CA ALA A 7 -4.72 -5.33 -3.51
C ALA A 7 -5.23 -5.66 -4.93
N ILE A 8 -4.34 -5.64 -5.94
CA ILE A 8 -4.69 -5.98 -7.33
C ILE A 8 -5.10 -7.46 -7.43
N ALA A 9 -4.36 -8.35 -6.77
CA ALA A 9 -4.68 -9.78 -6.75
C ALA A 9 -6.08 -10.03 -6.19
N ASN A 10 -6.41 -9.43 -5.04
CA ASN A 10 -7.73 -9.56 -4.41
C ASN A 10 -8.88 -9.05 -5.29
N ILE A 11 -8.68 -7.91 -5.96
CA ILE A 11 -9.67 -7.36 -6.90
C ILE A 11 -9.88 -8.32 -8.07
N THR A 12 -8.78 -8.85 -8.62
CA THR A 12 -8.81 -9.74 -9.78
C THR A 12 -9.49 -11.07 -9.44
N GLU A 13 -9.19 -11.63 -8.27
CA GLU A 13 -9.83 -12.85 -7.76
C GLU A 13 -11.33 -12.69 -7.64
N LYS A 14 -11.79 -11.57 -7.05
CA LYS A 14 -13.22 -11.29 -6.89
C LYS A 14 -13.95 -11.18 -8.23
N VAL A 15 -13.37 -10.46 -9.19
CA VAL A 15 -13.95 -10.30 -10.54
C VAL A 15 -14.04 -11.64 -11.27
N LEU A 16 -13.01 -12.49 -11.13
CA LEU A 16 -13.01 -13.81 -11.76
C LEU A 16 -14.03 -14.74 -11.13
N ASP A 17 -14.12 -14.79 -9.79
CA ASP A 17 -15.09 -15.63 -9.08
C ASP A 17 -16.54 -15.27 -9.46
N GLU A 18 -16.89 -13.98 -9.44
CA GLU A 18 -18.20 -13.49 -9.87
C GLU A 18 -18.52 -13.89 -11.33
N GLY A 19 -17.53 -13.84 -12.22
CA GLY A 19 -17.68 -14.18 -13.63
C GLY A 19 -17.78 -15.69 -13.91
N THR A 20 -17.24 -16.54 -13.04
CA THR A 20 -17.24 -18.01 -13.23
C THR A 20 -18.43 -18.72 -12.59
N VAL A 21 -19.17 -18.04 -11.71
CA VAL A 21 -20.42 -18.54 -11.10
C VAL A 21 -21.42 -19.12 -12.12
N PRO A 22 -21.71 -18.47 -13.27
CA PRO A 22 -22.66 -19.00 -14.26
C PRO A 22 -22.21 -20.30 -14.94
N TRP A 23 -20.91 -20.60 -14.91
CA TRP A 23 -20.32 -21.79 -15.50
C TRP A 23 -20.14 -22.93 -14.48
N GLY A 24 -20.50 -22.71 -13.22
CA GLY A 24 -20.35 -23.70 -12.15
C GLY A 24 -18.89 -23.99 -11.78
N VAL A 25 -17.97 -23.08 -12.13
CA VAL A 25 -16.54 -23.20 -11.85
C VAL A 25 -16.18 -22.33 -10.66
N LYS A 26 -15.53 -22.91 -9.65
CA LYS A 26 -15.00 -22.20 -8.48
C LYS A 26 -13.52 -21.87 -8.71
N VAL A 27 -13.15 -20.62 -8.50
CA VAL A 27 -11.76 -20.17 -8.58
C VAL A 27 -11.07 -20.47 -7.24
N GLU A 28 -10.03 -21.31 -7.23
CA GLU A 28 -9.29 -21.66 -5.99
C GLU A 28 -8.07 -20.78 -5.72
N ARG A 29 -7.40 -20.30 -6.78
CA ARG A 29 -6.24 -19.39 -6.65
C ARG A 29 -6.05 -18.60 -7.94
N VAL A 30 -5.82 -17.29 -7.79
CA VAL A 30 -5.38 -16.41 -8.88
C VAL A 30 -3.95 -15.97 -8.60
N GLU A 31 -3.05 -16.20 -9.55
CA GLU A 31 -1.65 -15.77 -9.44
C GLU A 31 -1.32 -14.84 -10.60
N ILE A 32 -0.86 -13.64 -10.27
CA ILE A 32 -0.44 -12.66 -11.27
C ILE A 32 1.00 -12.96 -11.68
N LYS A 33 1.19 -13.52 -12.88
CA LYS A 33 2.51 -13.88 -13.41
C LYS A 33 3.37 -12.68 -13.81
N ASP A 34 2.82 -11.71 -14.54
CA ASP A 34 3.59 -10.56 -15.01
C ASP A 34 2.69 -9.32 -15.11
N ILE A 35 3.14 -8.18 -14.56
CA ILE A 35 2.46 -6.89 -14.67
C ILE A 35 3.45 -5.90 -15.29
N ARG A 36 3.08 -5.37 -16.45
CA ARG A 36 3.80 -4.25 -17.07
C ARG A 36 3.03 -2.97 -16.83
N LEU A 37 3.48 -2.18 -15.85
CA LEU A 37 2.95 -0.85 -15.63
C LEU A 37 3.51 0.10 -16.70
N PRO A 38 2.69 1.01 -17.24
CA PRO A 38 3.18 2.10 -18.07
C PRO A 38 4.21 2.92 -17.30
N HIS A 39 5.34 3.25 -17.94
CA HIS A 39 6.46 3.96 -17.29
C HIS A 39 6.03 5.25 -16.57
N GLN A 40 5.07 5.98 -17.13
CA GLN A 40 4.53 7.21 -16.53
C GLN A 40 3.79 6.93 -15.22
N LEU A 41 3.03 5.84 -15.14
CA LEU A 41 2.30 5.45 -13.93
C LEU A 41 3.28 5.02 -12.82
N THR A 42 4.31 4.24 -13.17
CA THR A 42 5.37 3.86 -12.22
C THR A 42 6.05 5.08 -11.59
N ARG A 43 6.33 6.10 -12.40
CA ARG A 43 6.94 7.34 -11.92
C ARG A 43 6.01 8.12 -10.97
N SER A 44 4.73 8.24 -11.32
CA SER A 44 3.74 8.90 -10.46
C SER A 44 3.56 8.16 -9.13
N MET A 45 3.46 6.84 -9.16
CA MET A 45 3.35 6.02 -7.94
C MET A 45 4.59 6.15 -7.05
N ALA A 46 5.80 6.17 -7.64
CA ALA A 46 7.02 6.39 -6.88
C ALA A 46 7.03 7.76 -6.18
N ALA A 47 6.62 8.81 -6.89
CA ALA A 47 6.53 10.16 -6.33
C ALA A 47 5.50 10.26 -5.20
N GLU A 48 4.33 9.63 -5.37
CA GLU A 48 3.28 9.56 -4.35
C GLU A 48 3.75 8.77 -3.11
N ALA A 49 4.33 7.59 -3.30
CA ALA A 49 4.88 6.77 -2.22
C ALA A 49 5.95 7.52 -1.43
N GLU A 50 6.81 8.28 -2.11
CA GLU A 50 7.83 9.10 -1.46
C GLU A 50 7.24 10.29 -0.70
N ALA A 51 6.19 10.93 -1.23
CA ALA A 51 5.47 11.98 -0.53
C ALA A 51 4.81 11.46 0.76
N VAL A 52 4.12 10.31 0.69
CA VAL A 52 3.54 9.64 1.86
C VAL A 52 4.62 9.28 2.87
N ARG A 53 5.76 8.75 2.42
CA ARG A 53 6.89 8.43 3.29
C ARG A 53 7.45 9.67 3.99
N ARG A 54 7.64 10.77 3.26
CA ARG A 54 8.11 12.05 3.83
C ARG A 54 7.12 12.60 4.84
N ALA A 55 5.83 12.61 4.53
CA ALA A 55 4.79 13.05 5.46
C ALA A 55 4.82 12.24 6.75
N ARG A 56 4.91 10.91 6.64
CA ARG A 56 4.99 10.03 7.81
C ARG A 56 6.24 10.28 8.65
N ALA A 57 7.38 10.49 8.01
CA ALA A 57 8.63 10.81 8.70
C ALA A 57 8.53 12.14 9.46
N ALA A 58 7.91 13.17 8.87
CA ALA A 58 7.71 14.46 9.50
C ALA A 58 6.81 14.36 10.75
N VAL A 59 5.73 13.57 10.68
CA VAL A 59 4.85 13.33 11.84
C VAL A 59 5.61 12.65 12.98
N ILE A 60 6.36 11.58 12.66
CA ILE A 60 7.14 10.84 13.66
C ILE A 60 8.19 11.76 14.31
N HIS A 61 8.84 12.62 13.52
CA HIS A 61 9.82 13.56 14.03
C HIS A 61 9.19 14.56 15.00
N ALA A 62 8.07 15.18 14.61
CA ALA A 62 7.34 16.13 15.46
C ALA A 62 6.84 15.48 16.77
N GLU A 63 6.37 14.24 16.71
CA GLU A 63 6.02 13.47 17.91
C GLU A 63 7.23 13.19 18.80
N GLY A 64 8.38 12.85 18.20
CA GLY A 64 9.63 12.65 18.91
C GLY A 64 10.10 13.90 19.65
N GLU A 65 10.08 15.07 18.99
CA GLU A 65 10.45 16.36 19.59
C GLU A 65 9.52 16.75 20.75
N LYS A 66 8.20 16.56 20.56
CA LYS A 66 7.22 16.81 21.62
C LYS A 66 7.49 15.93 22.85
N ASN A 67 7.69 14.63 22.65
CA ASN A 67 7.93 13.69 23.73
C ASN A 67 9.25 14.01 24.46
N ALA A 68 10.31 14.36 23.74
CA ALA A 68 11.58 14.77 24.33
C ALA A 68 11.44 16.05 25.17
N SER A 69 10.72 17.04 24.66
CA SER A 69 10.48 18.30 25.38
C SER A 69 9.70 18.07 26.68
N GLN A 70 8.70 17.18 26.66
CA GLN A 70 7.97 16.79 27.86
C GLN A 70 8.87 16.08 28.87
N LEU A 71 9.70 15.12 28.44
CA LEU A 71 10.62 14.41 29.33
C LEU A 71 11.60 15.36 30.03
N VAL A 72 12.14 16.35 29.31
CA VAL A 72 13.07 17.34 29.88
C VAL A 72 12.36 18.24 30.90
N LEU A 73 11.10 18.64 30.64
CA LEU A 73 10.31 19.45 31.59
C LEU A 73 9.99 18.72 32.90
N TYR A 74 9.76 17.41 32.87
CA TYR A 74 9.51 16.61 34.08
C TYR A 74 10.79 16.21 34.84
N SER A 75 11.96 16.48 34.26
CA SER A 75 13.28 16.13 34.81
C SER A 75 13.91 17.26 35.66
N ASN A 76 13.21 18.39 35.86
CA ASN A 76 13.72 19.58 36.56
C ASN A 76 12.89 19.93 37.79
#